data_AF-A0A3Q2HFX4-F1
#
_entry.id   AF-A0A3Q2HFX4-F1
#
_cell.length_a   1.000
_cell.length_b   1.000
_cell.length_c   1.000
_cell.angle_alpha   90.00
_cell.angle_beta   90.00
_cell.angle_gamma   90.00
#
_symmetry.space_group_name_H-M   'P 1'
#
loop_
_entity.id
_entity.type
_entity.pdbx_description
1 polymer ?
#
loop_
_entity_poly.entity_id
_entity_poly.type
_entity_poly.pdbx_seq_one_letter_code
_entity_poly.pdbx_strand_id
1 'polypeptide(L)'
;MTTVTVTTEVPPRSQIEDNSALYESTAAHIIEETEYVKKIRTTLEKIRNQMFKDEVGRNSTNHKLDAKRCGNTQNDSNPEMDPSCCSLDLLMERIKGKDLKLLEVNKENEVLKIKLEASREAGAAALRNVARRLFENYQTQSEEVRKKHEDSQQLLQVNKLEKEQKLKQHVENLNQVAEKLEEKHHQITELENLVQRMEKEKRTLLEKKLSLENKLLQLKSNTAYAKSCQDLQMEISLLQEQISHLQFVIHAQHQNLRSVIQEMEGLKNNLKEQDERIENLKEKVNILEAQNKELKTKVALWSETPRTTVSKAVSTSLATSNEEKKLSPRSIKEGSGMPTFKKP
;
A
#
# COMPACT_ATOMS: atom_id res chain seq x y z
N MET A 1 -46.35 -3.53 8.50
CA MET A 1 -45.47 -3.02 9.58
C MET A 1 -44.50 -4.12 9.93
N THR A 2 -43.35 -4.16 9.25
CA THR A 2 -42.30 -5.15 9.50
C THR A 2 -40.98 -4.40 9.41
N THR A 3 -40.40 -4.13 10.57
CA THR A 3 -39.13 -3.43 10.77
C THR A 3 -37.98 -4.39 10.49
N VAL A 4 -37.18 -4.09 9.47
CA VAL A 4 -35.95 -4.83 9.14
C VAL A 4 -34.76 -4.01 9.65
N THR A 5 -34.15 -4.50 10.72
CA THR A 5 -32.92 -3.99 11.32
C THR A 5 -31.71 -4.37 10.46
N VAL A 6 -30.92 -3.36 10.10
CA VAL A 6 -29.66 -3.47 9.35
C VAL A 6 -28.56 -3.98 10.27
N THR A 7 -28.04 -5.19 10.01
CA THR A 7 -26.82 -5.72 10.62
C THR A 7 -25.64 -5.47 9.69
N THR A 8 -24.84 -4.46 10.03
CA THR A 8 -23.54 -4.17 9.42
C THR A 8 -22.49 -5.04 10.13
N GLU A 9 -22.05 -6.12 9.48
CA GLU A 9 -20.94 -6.94 9.96
C GLU A 9 -19.62 -6.24 9.68
N VAL A 10 -19.06 -5.61 10.71
CA VAL A 10 -17.68 -5.12 10.76
C VAL A 10 -16.79 -6.27 11.27
N PRO A 11 -15.72 -6.68 10.57
CA PRO A 11 -14.84 -7.71 11.08
C PRO A 11 -14.05 -7.19 12.30
N PRO A 12 -13.80 -8.03 13.33
CA PRO A 12 -13.13 -7.59 14.54
C PRO A 12 -11.66 -7.30 14.25
N ARG A 13 -11.25 -6.11 14.66
CA ARG A 13 -9.86 -5.65 14.73
C ARG A 13 -9.08 -6.61 15.63
N SER A 14 -8.31 -7.51 15.02
CA SER A 14 -7.37 -8.37 15.71
C SER A 14 -6.40 -7.49 16.50
N GLN A 15 -6.44 -7.64 17.82
CA GLN A 15 -5.42 -7.16 18.74
C GLN A 15 -4.10 -7.79 18.31
N ILE A 16 -3.22 -7.00 17.69
CA ILE A 16 -1.80 -7.30 17.66
C ILE A 16 -1.24 -6.47 18.79
N GLU A 17 -0.91 -7.17 19.88
CA GLU A 17 -0.22 -6.64 21.03
C GLU A 17 0.97 -5.79 20.60
N ASP A 18 1.04 -4.64 21.24
CA ASP A 18 2.11 -3.66 21.18
C ASP A 18 3.48 -4.33 21.36
N ASN A 19 4.24 -4.41 20.28
CA ASN A 19 5.69 -4.54 20.35
C ASN A 19 6.42 -3.57 19.41
N SER A 20 5.71 -2.54 18.92
CA SER A 20 6.29 -1.51 18.05
C SER A 20 6.64 -0.20 18.78
N ALA A 21 6.51 -0.16 20.11
CA ALA A 21 6.82 1.02 20.92
C ALA A 21 8.29 1.07 21.41
N LEU A 22 9.17 0.17 20.94
CA LEU A 22 10.53 0.10 21.49
C LEU A 22 11.56 1.02 20.82
N TYR A 23 11.18 1.77 19.78
CA TYR A 23 12.12 2.70 19.14
C TYR A 23 11.44 3.96 18.57
N GLU A 24 10.39 4.43 19.23
CA GLU A 24 9.99 5.83 19.12
C GLU A 24 10.59 6.57 20.30
N SER A 25 11.89 6.86 20.20
CA SER A 25 12.59 7.68 21.19
C SER A 25 11.89 9.03 21.28
N THR A 26 11.04 9.17 22.29
CA THR A 26 10.26 10.38 22.56
C THR A 26 11.25 11.54 22.67
N ALA A 27 10.85 12.75 22.26
CA ALA A 27 11.73 13.94 22.31
C ALA A 27 12.40 14.13 23.69
N ALA A 28 11.73 13.72 24.78
CA ALA A 28 12.28 13.66 26.13
C ALA A 28 13.51 12.74 26.27
N HIS A 29 13.49 11.56 25.66
CA HIS A 29 14.60 10.60 25.70
C HIS A 29 15.82 11.12 24.92
N ILE A 30 15.60 11.78 23.77
CA ILE A 30 16.69 12.43 23.02
C ILE A 30 17.31 13.57 23.85
N ILE A 31 16.49 14.36 24.55
CA ILE A 31 16.99 15.43 25.43
C ILE A 31 17.83 14.84 26.56
N GLU A 32 17.36 13.79 27.22
CA GLU A 32 18.09 13.12 28.31
C GLU A 32 19.44 12.55 27.85
N GLU A 33 19.47 11.85 26.71
CA GLU A 33 20.71 11.35 26.11
C GLU A 33 21.68 12.49 25.76
N THR A 34 21.18 13.63 25.25
CA THR A 34 22.04 14.78 24.96
C THR A 34 22.59 15.45 26.22
N GLU A 35 21.83 15.48 27.33
CA GLU A 35 22.31 15.97 28.62
C GLU A 35 23.35 15.03 29.24
N TYR A 36 23.15 13.71 29.11
CA TYR A 36 24.13 12.71 29.53
C TYR A 36 25.46 12.86 28.77
N VAL A 37 25.41 13.01 27.44
CA VAL A 37 26.59 13.27 26.61
C VAL A 37 27.29 14.58 27.00
N LYS A 38 26.54 15.65 27.31
CA LYS A 38 27.13 16.91 27.83
C LYS A 38 27.84 16.68 29.18
N LYS A 39 27.28 15.86 30.06
CA LYS A 39 27.87 15.54 31.37
C LYS A 39 29.16 14.72 31.23
N ILE A 40 29.21 13.77 30.29
CA ILE A 40 30.43 13.05 29.95
C ILE A 40 31.48 14.02 29.39
N ARG A 41 31.11 14.87 28.43
CA ARG A 41 32.02 15.84 27.82
C ARG A 41 32.62 16.80 28.86
N THR A 42 31.81 17.32 29.77
CA THR A 42 32.30 18.20 30.85
C THR A 42 33.21 17.48 31.84
N THR A 43 32.99 16.19 32.10
CA THR A 43 33.85 15.37 32.96
C THR A 43 35.18 15.07 32.29
N LEU A 44 35.18 14.69 31.01
CA LEU A 44 36.40 14.49 30.22
C LEU A 44 37.20 15.78 30.08
N GLU A 45 36.53 16.93 29.93
CA GLU A 45 37.15 18.26 29.89
C GLU A 45 37.78 18.63 31.25
N LYS A 46 37.16 18.27 32.38
CA LYS A 46 37.77 18.43 33.71
C LYS A 46 39.00 17.54 33.89
N ILE A 47 38.95 16.29 33.43
CA ILE A 47 40.11 15.37 33.48
C ILE A 47 41.24 15.92 32.61
N ARG A 48 40.96 16.38 31.40
CA ARG A 48 41.93 17.04 30.53
C ARG A 48 42.55 18.25 31.22
N ASN A 49 41.74 19.13 31.78
CA ASN A 49 42.24 20.31 32.49
C ASN A 49 43.03 19.95 33.76
N GLN A 50 42.71 18.85 34.45
CA GLN A 50 43.49 18.36 35.58
C GLN A 50 44.86 17.84 35.13
N MET A 51 44.92 17.09 34.03
CA MET A 51 46.18 16.55 33.52
C MET A 51 47.09 17.64 32.93
N PHE A 52 46.52 18.66 32.28
CA PHE A 52 47.31 19.70 31.61
C PHE A 52 47.51 20.99 32.44
N LYS A 53 46.81 21.19 33.56
CA LYS A 53 47.12 22.28 34.51
C LYS A 53 48.31 21.95 35.40
N ASP A 54 48.62 20.67 35.64
CA ASP A 54 49.77 20.23 36.43
C ASP A 54 51.12 20.33 35.70
N GLU A 55 51.10 20.57 34.38
CA GLU A 55 52.32 20.72 33.55
C GLU A 55 52.78 22.18 33.38
N VAL A 56 51.91 23.17 33.58
CA VAL A 56 52.26 24.60 33.42
C VAL A 56 52.58 25.30 34.76
N GLY A 57 52.20 24.69 35.90
CA GLY A 57 52.32 25.30 37.24
C GLY A 57 53.41 24.73 38.15
N ARG A 58 54.30 23.85 37.67
CA ARG A 58 55.35 23.21 38.50
C ARG A 58 56.76 23.72 38.23
N ASN A 59 56.88 24.92 37.66
CA ASN A 59 58.15 25.60 37.47
C ASN A 59 58.15 26.87 38.32
N SER A 60 58.94 26.85 39.40
CA SER A 60 59.26 27.94 40.35
C SER A 60 58.21 28.25 41.44
N THR A 61 58.42 27.71 42.66
CA THR A 61 58.67 28.50 43.90
C THR A 61 58.84 27.59 45.14
N ASN A 62 60.12 27.43 45.53
CA ASN A 62 60.69 27.33 46.89
C ASN A 62 60.22 26.25 47.90
N HIS A 63 61.17 25.43 48.35
CA HIS A 63 61.67 25.59 49.73
C HIS A 63 63.14 25.12 49.88
N LYS A 64 64.01 26.11 50.00
CA LYS A 64 65.34 26.06 50.57
C LYS A 64 65.18 26.12 52.10
N LEU A 65 65.69 25.12 52.82
CA LEU A 65 66.04 25.19 54.25
C LEU A 65 67.33 24.37 54.39
N ASP A 66 68.47 25.04 54.30
CA ASP A 66 69.28 25.43 55.46
C ASP A 66 70.02 24.24 56.08
N ALA A 67 71.14 23.88 55.44
CA ALA A 67 72.17 23.05 56.03
C ALA A 67 73.25 23.94 56.68
N LYS A 68 73.05 24.36 57.93
CA LYS A 68 74.17 24.67 58.85
C LYS A 68 73.81 24.71 60.35
N ARG A 69 74.14 23.59 61.02
CA ARG A 69 74.93 23.41 62.27
C ARG A 69 74.53 24.13 63.58
N CYS A 70 74.20 23.32 64.60
CA CYS A 70 74.74 23.25 65.99
C CYS A 70 73.78 22.35 66.82
N GLY A 71 74.12 21.51 67.80
CA GLY A 71 75.31 21.20 68.58
C GLY A 71 74.85 20.49 69.89
N ASN A 72 75.66 19.57 70.41
CA ASN A 72 75.76 19.00 71.77
C ASN A 72 75.78 17.45 71.79
N THR A 73 76.95 16.82 72.04
CA THR A 73 77.45 16.24 73.32
C THR A 73 76.49 15.17 73.88
N GLN A 74 76.90 13.92 74.14
CA GLN A 74 78.10 13.48 74.85
C GLN A 74 78.33 11.95 74.66
N ASN A 75 79.54 11.52 75.02
CA ASN A 75 80.03 10.16 75.32
C ASN A 75 80.70 9.44 74.14
N ASP A 76 82.02 9.61 73.99
CA ASP A 76 83.05 8.80 74.70
C ASP A 76 82.79 7.30 74.57
N SER A 77 83.45 6.69 73.58
CA SER A 77 84.59 5.79 73.79
C SER A 77 84.76 4.94 72.54
N ASN A 78 85.90 5.11 71.87
CA ASN A 78 86.44 4.07 71.00
C ASN A 78 86.75 2.83 71.89
N PRO A 79 86.54 1.62 71.38
CA PRO A 79 87.63 1.04 70.62
C PRO A 79 87.19 0.43 69.28
N GLU A 80 88.13 0.53 68.34
CA GLU A 80 88.34 -0.32 67.18
C GLU A 80 87.57 -1.65 67.17
N MET A 81 86.70 -1.79 66.16
CA MET A 81 86.54 -3.06 65.44
C MET A 81 85.96 -2.78 64.06
N ASP A 82 86.68 -3.23 63.05
CA ASP A 82 86.39 -3.13 61.63
C ASP A 82 85.26 -4.12 61.23
N PRO A 83 84.09 -3.67 60.71
CA PRO A 83 83.05 -4.58 60.24
C PRO A 83 82.83 -4.42 58.73
N SER A 84 83.85 -4.77 57.93
CA SER A 84 83.78 -4.67 56.46
C SER A 84 83.14 -5.89 55.75
N CYS A 85 82.78 -6.97 56.46
CA CYS A 85 82.08 -8.12 55.84
C CYS A 85 80.54 -8.03 55.89
N CYS A 86 79.95 -7.46 56.94
CA CYS A 86 78.48 -7.43 57.09
C CYS A 86 77.77 -6.47 56.11
N SER A 87 78.50 -5.52 55.52
CA SER A 87 77.95 -4.51 54.59
C SER A 87 77.77 -5.06 53.16
N LEU A 88 78.71 -5.89 52.68
CA LEU A 88 78.68 -6.49 51.34
C LEU A 88 77.55 -7.53 51.21
N ASP A 89 77.40 -8.39 52.21
CA ASP A 89 76.37 -9.43 52.22
C ASP A 89 74.96 -8.83 52.26
N LEU A 90 74.76 -7.78 53.07
CA LEU A 90 73.50 -7.04 53.15
C LEU A 90 73.13 -6.36 51.80
N LEU A 91 74.12 -5.88 51.06
CA LEU A 91 73.91 -5.33 49.71
C LEU A 91 73.56 -6.41 48.70
N MET A 92 74.21 -7.58 48.77
CA MET A 92 73.95 -8.71 47.89
C MET A 92 72.55 -9.29 48.09
N GLU A 93 72.10 -9.39 49.34
CA GLU A 93 70.75 -9.81 49.69
C GLU A 93 69.70 -8.78 49.22
N ARG A 94 70.00 -7.48 49.34
CA ARG A 94 69.16 -6.41 48.78
C ARG A 94 69.06 -6.49 47.25
N ILE A 95 70.13 -6.85 46.54
CA ILE A 95 70.12 -7.02 45.08
C ILE A 95 69.25 -8.23 44.71
N LYS A 96 69.46 -9.39 45.35
CA LYS A 96 68.63 -10.59 45.13
C LYS A 96 67.14 -10.32 45.40
N GLY A 97 66.84 -9.58 46.47
CA GLY A 97 65.46 -9.16 46.78
C GLY A 97 64.87 -8.20 45.73
N LYS A 98 65.68 -7.32 45.13
CA LYS A 98 65.26 -6.48 44.01
C LYS A 98 65.05 -7.28 42.73
N ASP A 99 65.89 -8.26 42.44
CA ASP A 99 65.76 -9.12 41.26
C ASP A 99 64.51 -10.01 41.32
N LEU A 100 64.20 -10.55 42.51
CA LEU A 100 62.95 -11.28 42.74
C LEU A 100 61.72 -10.39 42.51
N LYS A 101 61.73 -9.15 43.01
CA LYS A 101 60.65 -8.17 42.76
C LYS A 101 60.54 -7.81 41.29
N LEU A 102 61.67 -7.64 40.59
CA LEU A 102 61.68 -7.37 39.15
C LEU A 102 61.08 -8.53 38.36
N LEU A 103 61.40 -9.77 38.73
CA LEU A 103 60.84 -10.97 38.11
C LEU A 103 59.32 -11.07 38.31
N GLU A 104 58.82 -10.73 39.50
CA GLU A 104 57.39 -10.70 39.81
C GLU A 104 56.66 -9.63 39.00
N VAL A 105 57.17 -8.40 38.99
CA VAL A 105 56.64 -7.30 38.15
C VAL A 105 56.68 -7.66 36.66
N ASN A 106 57.71 -8.36 36.19
CA ASN A 106 57.78 -8.80 34.79
C ASN A 106 56.70 -9.84 34.45
N LYS A 107 56.42 -10.79 35.35
CA LYS A 107 55.30 -11.74 35.20
C LYS A 107 53.95 -11.01 35.19
N GLU A 108 53.77 -10.03 36.07
CA GLU A 108 52.56 -9.20 36.08
C GLU A 108 52.37 -8.43 34.77
N ASN A 109 53.45 -7.85 34.21
CA ASN A 109 53.40 -7.16 32.92
C ASN A 109 52.99 -8.09 31.77
N GLU A 110 53.50 -9.32 31.71
CA GLU A 110 53.08 -10.31 30.70
C GLU A 110 51.59 -10.67 30.85
N VAL A 111 51.10 -10.84 32.08
CA VAL A 111 49.68 -11.08 32.35
C VAL A 111 48.83 -9.88 31.92
N LEU A 112 49.27 -8.65 32.22
CA LEU A 112 48.57 -7.43 31.82
C LEU A 112 48.51 -7.28 30.30
N LYS A 113 49.59 -7.63 29.59
CA LYS A 113 49.63 -7.63 28.13
C LYS A 113 48.59 -8.59 27.54
N ILE A 114 48.51 -9.82 28.03
CA ILE A 114 47.50 -10.81 27.61
C ILE A 114 46.08 -10.29 27.90
N LYS A 115 45.84 -9.72 29.08
CA LYS A 115 44.52 -9.14 29.43
C LYS A 115 44.14 -7.98 28.50
N LEU A 116 45.10 -7.13 28.16
CA LEU A 116 44.88 -6.02 27.25
C LEU A 116 44.54 -6.51 25.84
N GLU A 117 45.28 -7.49 25.33
CA GLU A 117 45.01 -8.11 24.03
C GLU A 117 43.65 -8.83 24.01
N ALA A 118 43.32 -9.59 25.06
CA ALA A 118 42.02 -10.24 25.20
C ALA A 118 40.86 -9.22 25.28
N SER A 119 41.02 -8.12 26.01
CA SER A 119 40.01 -7.06 26.08
C SER A 119 39.83 -6.35 24.73
N ARG A 120 40.91 -6.14 23.97
CA ARG A 120 40.86 -5.57 22.63
C ARG A 120 40.15 -6.50 21.65
N GLU A 121 40.48 -7.79 21.68
CA GLU A 121 39.84 -8.79 20.82
C GLU A 121 38.36 -8.99 21.17
N ALA A 122 38.01 -9.02 22.46
CA ALA A 122 36.61 -9.06 22.89
C ALA A 122 35.83 -7.84 22.40
N GLY A 123 36.42 -6.64 22.46
CA GLY A 123 35.84 -5.42 21.91
C GLY A 123 35.64 -5.47 20.39
N ALA A 124 36.66 -5.93 19.66
CA ALA A 124 36.57 -6.10 18.21
C ALA A 124 35.52 -7.15 17.81
N ALA A 125 35.45 -8.27 18.54
CA ALA A 125 34.45 -9.31 18.34
C ALA A 125 33.02 -8.80 18.61
N ALA A 126 32.82 -8.00 19.65
CA ALA A 126 31.54 -7.36 19.95
C ALA A 126 31.10 -6.43 18.79
N LEU A 127 32.02 -5.60 18.27
CA LEU A 127 31.74 -4.73 17.12
C LEU A 127 31.37 -5.53 15.86
N ARG A 128 32.13 -6.60 15.55
CA ARG A 128 31.80 -7.50 14.42
C ARG A 128 30.44 -8.16 14.59
N ASN A 129 30.07 -8.55 15.82
CA ASN A 129 28.77 -9.16 16.10
C ASN A 129 27.62 -8.17 15.90
N VAL A 130 27.75 -6.95 16.43
CA VAL A 130 26.76 -5.88 16.26
C VAL A 130 26.61 -5.51 14.79
N ALA A 131 27.70 -5.33 14.05
CA ALA A 131 27.65 -5.04 12.62
C ALA A 131 26.91 -6.13 11.84
N ARG A 132 27.27 -7.40 12.07
CA ARG A 132 26.61 -8.54 11.42
C ARG A 132 25.11 -8.60 11.72
N ARG A 133 24.70 -8.46 12.98
CA ARG A 133 23.28 -8.44 13.37
C ARG A 133 22.53 -7.29 12.70
N LEU A 134 23.14 -6.11 12.61
CA LEU A 134 22.53 -4.95 11.94
C LEU A 134 22.31 -5.22 10.45
N PHE A 135 23.29 -5.82 9.77
CA PHE A 135 23.13 -6.21 8.36
C PHE A 135 22.09 -7.30 8.16
N GLU A 136 22.11 -8.36 8.97
CA GLU A 136 21.11 -9.45 8.94
C GLU A 136 19.69 -8.90 9.16
N ASN A 137 19.51 -8.02 10.14
CA ASN A 137 18.22 -7.39 10.41
C ASN A 137 17.75 -6.52 9.24
N TYR A 138 18.62 -5.66 8.69
CA TYR A 138 18.27 -4.82 7.54
C TYR A 138 17.91 -5.67 6.31
N GLN A 139 18.70 -6.71 6.03
CA GLN A 139 18.43 -7.61 4.92
C GLN A 139 17.09 -8.33 5.09
N THR A 140 16.85 -8.90 6.27
CA THR A 140 15.59 -9.61 6.58
C THR A 140 14.39 -8.68 6.45
N GLN A 141 14.48 -7.46 6.99
CA GLN A 141 13.40 -6.47 6.90
C GLN A 141 13.14 -6.03 5.46
N SER A 142 14.19 -5.78 4.68
CA SER A 142 14.08 -5.43 3.26
C SER A 142 13.42 -6.54 2.44
N GLU A 143 13.84 -7.80 2.66
CA GLU A 143 13.27 -8.96 1.99
C GLU A 143 11.81 -9.19 2.37
N GLU A 144 11.45 -9.00 3.65
CA GLU A 144 10.07 -9.12 4.11
C GLU A 144 9.16 -8.05 3.50
N VAL A 145 9.61 -6.79 3.46
CA VAL A 145 8.85 -5.70 2.83
C VAL A 145 8.68 -5.96 1.34
N ARG A 146 9.74 -6.40 0.65
CA ARG A 146 9.66 -6.78 -0.77
C ARG A 146 8.67 -7.91 -0.99
N LYS A 147 8.73 -8.98 -0.20
CA LYS A 147 7.81 -10.12 -0.30
C LYS A 147 6.36 -9.69 -0.07
N LYS A 148 6.10 -8.91 0.98
CA LYS A 148 4.76 -8.34 1.25
C LYS A 148 4.25 -7.50 0.08
N HIS A 149 5.13 -6.75 -0.58
CA HIS A 149 4.77 -5.97 -1.76
C HIS A 149 4.43 -6.87 -2.96
N GLU A 150 5.24 -7.90 -3.22
CA GLU A 150 4.98 -8.90 -4.27
C GLU A 150 3.66 -9.64 -4.04
N ASP A 151 3.41 -10.09 -2.80
CA ASP A 151 2.15 -10.74 -2.42
C ASP A 151 0.94 -9.81 -2.63
N SER A 152 1.08 -8.52 -2.27
CA SER A 152 0.03 -7.51 -2.50
C SER A 152 -0.22 -7.24 -3.99
N GLN A 153 0.83 -7.22 -4.82
CA GLN A 153 0.70 -7.10 -6.28
C GLN A 153 -0.03 -8.31 -6.88
N GLN A 154 0.33 -9.53 -6.46
CA GLN A 154 -0.35 -10.75 -6.92
C GLN A 154 -1.82 -10.77 -6.50
N LEU A 155 -2.12 -10.41 -5.25
CA LEU A 155 -3.50 -10.31 -4.77
C LEU A 155 -4.32 -9.30 -5.57
N LEU A 156 -3.75 -8.13 -5.87
CA LEU A 156 -4.40 -7.12 -6.71
C LEU A 156 -4.64 -7.63 -8.13
N GLN A 157 -3.69 -8.38 -8.71
CA GLN A 157 -3.82 -8.97 -10.03
C GLN A 157 -4.94 -10.02 -10.09
N VAL A 158 -5.02 -10.91 -9.09
CA VAL A 158 -6.09 -11.90 -8.97
C VAL A 158 -7.44 -11.21 -8.82
N ASN A 159 -7.53 -10.20 -7.95
CA ASN A 159 -8.78 -9.46 -7.75
C ASN A 159 -9.22 -8.74 -9.04
N LYS A 160 -8.28 -8.14 -9.78
CA LYS A 160 -8.56 -7.52 -11.08
C LYS A 160 -9.17 -8.54 -12.05
N LEU A 161 -8.55 -9.71 -12.19
CA LEU A 161 -9.03 -10.76 -13.09
C LEU A 161 -10.42 -11.28 -12.69
N GLU A 162 -10.66 -11.48 -11.39
CA GLU A 162 -11.97 -11.91 -10.87
C GLU A 162 -13.06 -10.88 -11.19
N LYS A 163 -12.77 -9.58 -11.02
CA LYS A 163 -13.70 -8.49 -11.37
C LYS A 163 -13.96 -8.42 -12.86
N GLU A 164 -12.93 -8.61 -13.69
CA GLU A 164 -13.05 -8.67 -15.15
C GLU A 164 -13.91 -9.86 -15.60
N GLN A 165 -13.73 -11.03 -15.00
CA GLN A 165 -14.56 -12.20 -15.29
C GLN A 165 -16.02 -11.98 -14.90
N LYS A 166 -16.28 -11.39 -13.72
CA LYS A 166 -17.65 -11.03 -13.29
C LYS A 166 -18.29 -10.03 -14.25
N LEU A 167 -17.54 -9.01 -14.69
CA LEU A 167 -18.01 -8.06 -15.69
C LEU A 167 -18.39 -8.77 -17.00
N LYS A 168 -17.54 -9.67 -17.49
CA LYS A 168 -17.83 -10.45 -18.70
C LYS A 168 -19.11 -11.29 -18.55
N GLN A 169 -19.32 -11.92 -17.40
CA GLN A 169 -20.55 -12.66 -17.13
C GLN A 169 -21.79 -11.76 -17.09
N HIS A 170 -21.68 -10.55 -16.52
CA HIS A 170 -22.78 -9.58 -16.53
C HIS A 170 -23.12 -9.10 -17.94
N VAL A 171 -22.11 -8.83 -18.78
CA VAL A 171 -22.31 -8.47 -20.20
C VAL A 171 -23.01 -9.59 -20.96
N GLU A 172 -22.59 -10.84 -20.77
CA GLU A 172 -23.23 -12.01 -21.38
C GLU A 172 -24.70 -12.13 -20.96
N ASN A 173 -24.99 -11.99 -19.67
CA ASN A 173 -26.36 -12.02 -19.16
C ASN A 173 -27.22 -10.87 -19.74
N LEU A 174 -26.65 -9.66 -19.89
CA LEU A 174 -27.34 -8.53 -20.50
C LEU A 174 -27.66 -8.79 -21.97
N ASN A 175 -26.72 -9.37 -22.73
CA ASN A 175 -26.95 -9.77 -24.11
C ASN A 175 -28.09 -10.78 -24.22
N GLN A 176 -28.12 -11.79 -23.35
CA GLN A 176 -29.21 -12.78 -23.32
C GLN A 176 -30.58 -12.16 -22.99
N VAL A 177 -30.61 -11.16 -22.10
CA VAL A 177 -31.85 -10.42 -21.81
C VAL A 177 -32.28 -9.57 -23.00
N ALA A 178 -31.33 -8.93 -23.69
CA ALA A 178 -31.60 -8.14 -24.89
C ALA A 178 -32.13 -9.01 -26.05
N GLU A 179 -31.52 -10.17 -26.31
CA GLU A 179 -32.00 -11.13 -27.31
C GLU A 179 -33.43 -11.59 -27.03
N LYS A 180 -33.72 -12.00 -25.78
CA LYS A 180 -35.08 -12.38 -25.36
C LYS A 180 -36.07 -11.24 -25.51
N LEU A 181 -35.66 -10.00 -25.26
CA LEU A 181 -36.51 -8.83 -25.42
C LEU A 181 -36.88 -8.62 -26.90
N GLU A 182 -35.91 -8.71 -27.80
CA GLU A 182 -36.13 -8.64 -29.25
C GLU A 182 -37.03 -9.76 -29.76
N GLU A 183 -36.82 -11.00 -29.30
CA GLU A 183 -37.69 -12.14 -29.63
C GLU A 183 -39.15 -11.88 -29.20
N LYS A 184 -39.35 -11.38 -27.98
CA LYS A 184 -40.69 -11.04 -27.47
C LYS A 184 -41.31 -9.90 -28.25
N HIS A 185 -40.53 -8.90 -28.66
CA HIS A 185 -41.00 -7.82 -29.51
C HIS A 185 -41.45 -8.32 -30.90
N HIS A 186 -40.70 -9.26 -31.48
CA HIS A 186 -41.11 -9.94 -32.71
C HIS A 186 -42.42 -10.70 -32.54
N GLN A 187 -42.55 -11.49 -31.47
CA GLN A 187 -43.78 -12.24 -31.16
C GLN A 187 -45.01 -11.33 -31.02
N ILE A 188 -44.85 -10.18 -30.35
CA ILE A 188 -45.91 -9.16 -30.23
C ILE A 188 -46.33 -8.66 -31.61
N THR A 189 -45.37 -8.31 -32.46
CA THR A 189 -45.62 -7.81 -33.81
C THR A 189 -46.38 -8.84 -34.66
N GLU A 190 -46.03 -10.13 -34.58
CA GLU A 190 -46.73 -11.21 -35.28
C GLU A 190 -48.16 -11.40 -34.77
N LEU A 191 -48.38 -11.41 -33.45
CA LEU A 191 -49.70 -11.53 -32.85
C LEU A 191 -50.59 -10.32 -33.16
N GLU A 192 -50.06 -9.11 -33.14
CA GLU A 192 -50.78 -7.89 -33.53
C GLU A 192 -51.25 -7.97 -35.00
N ASN A 193 -50.36 -8.40 -35.90
CA ASN A 193 -50.70 -8.60 -37.31
C ASN A 193 -51.76 -9.68 -37.50
N LEU A 194 -51.68 -10.79 -36.76
CA LEU A 194 -52.68 -11.86 -36.79
C LEU A 194 -54.06 -11.35 -36.36
N VAL A 195 -54.13 -10.70 -35.19
CA VAL A 195 -55.37 -10.13 -34.65
C VAL A 195 -55.95 -9.09 -35.60
N GLN A 196 -55.11 -8.23 -36.19
CA GLN A 196 -55.57 -7.24 -37.16
C GLN A 196 -56.19 -7.88 -38.41
N ARG A 197 -55.63 -9.00 -38.91
CA ARG A 197 -56.23 -9.75 -40.03
C ARG A 197 -57.57 -10.36 -39.66
N MET A 198 -57.66 -10.96 -38.48
CA MET A 198 -58.91 -11.54 -37.98
C MET A 198 -60.00 -10.47 -37.77
N GLU A 199 -59.64 -9.29 -37.26
CA GLU A 199 -60.56 -8.15 -37.12
C GLU A 199 -61.02 -7.58 -38.47
N LYS A 200 -60.17 -7.64 -39.51
CA LYS A 200 -60.58 -7.31 -40.89
C LYS A 200 -61.59 -8.33 -41.41
N GLU A 201 -61.34 -9.63 -41.23
CA GLU A 201 -62.25 -10.69 -41.63
C GLU A 201 -63.59 -10.62 -40.89
N LYS A 202 -63.58 -10.35 -39.58
CA LYS A 202 -64.80 -10.15 -38.80
C LYS A 202 -65.65 -9.01 -39.38
N ARG A 203 -65.03 -7.90 -39.76
CA ARG A 203 -65.73 -6.76 -40.39
C ARG A 203 -66.35 -7.13 -41.74
N THR A 204 -65.63 -7.84 -42.60
CA THR A 204 -66.17 -8.26 -43.90
C THR A 204 -67.31 -9.26 -43.75
N LEU A 205 -67.26 -10.17 -42.77
CA LEU A 205 -68.37 -11.07 -42.44
C LEU A 205 -69.60 -10.33 -41.92
N LEU A 206 -69.41 -9.32 -41.06
CA LEU A 206 -70.49 -8.47 -40.56
C LEU A 206 -71.17 -7.68 -41.70
N GLU A 207 -70.39 -7.11 -42.61
CA GLU A 207 -70.89 -6.42 -43.80
C GLU A 207 -71.68 -7.36 -44.71
N LYS A 208 -71.17 -8.58 -44.95
CA LYS A 208 -71.87 -9.61 -45.73
C LYS A 208 -73.20 -10.01 -45.07
N LYS A 209 -73.19 -10.26 -43.75
CA LYS A 209 -74.39 -10.60 -42.98
C LYS A 209 -75.45 -9.50 -43.11
N LEU A 210 -75.06 -8.24 -42.92
CA LEU A 210 -75.96 -7.09 -43.05
C LEU A 210 -76.54 -6.94 -44.46
N SER A 211 -75.75 -7.24 -45.51
CA SER A 211 -76.26 -7.28 -46.89
C SER A 211 -77.34 -8.35 -47.09
N LEU A 212 -77.17 -9.54 -46.53
CA LEU A 212 -78.16 -10.62 -46.60
C LEU A 212 -79.42 -10.30 -45.79
N GLU A 213 -79.28 -9.71 -44.61
CA GLU A 213 -80.41 -9.25 -43.79
C GLU A 213 -81.26 -8.22 -44.54
N ASN A 214 -80.63 -7.27 -45.23
CA ASN A 214 -81.33 -6.30 -46.08
C ASN A 214 -82.07 -6.96 -47.27
N LYS A 215 -81.44 -7.92 -47.95
CA LYS A 215 -82.09 -8.70 -49.03
C LYS A 215 -83.28 -9.50 -48.51
N LEU A 216 -83.12 -10.14 -47.36
CA LEU A 216 -84.19 -10.89 -46.70
C LEU A 216 -85.38 -9.97 -46.37
N LEU A 217 -85.10 -8.75 -45.87
CA LEU A 217 -86.13 -7.75 -45.55
C LEU A 217 -86.90 -7.30 -46.81
N GLN A 218 -86.22 -7.12 -47.94
CA GLN A 218 -86.85 -6.80 -49.23
C GLN A 218 -87.74 -7.95 -49.74
N LEU A 219 -87.25 -9.19 -49.71
CA LEU A 219 -87.97 -10.37 -50.19
C LEU A 219 -89.19 -10.74 -49.32
N LYS A 220 -89.16 -10.42 -48.01
CA LYS A 220 -90.26 -10.70 -47.07
C LYS A 220 -91.57 -9.99 -47.43
N SER A 221 -91.51 -8.94 -48.25
CA SER A 221 -92.68 -8.23 -48.75
C SER A 221 -93.44 -8.98 -49.86
N ASN A 222 -92.91 -10.09 -50.38
CA ASN A 222 -93.48 -10.83 -51.51
C ASN A 222 -93.58 -12.34 -51.18
N THR A 223 -94.81 -12.87 -51.07
CA THR A 223 -95.09 -14.24 -50.58
C THR A 223 -94.65 -15.35 -51.55
N ALA A 224 -94.34 -15.02 -52.80
CA ALA A 224 -93.92 -15.99 -53.83
C ALA A 224 -92.50 -16.59 -53.59
N TYR A 225 -91.68 -15.97 -52.73
CA TYR A 225 -90.25 -16.32 -52.57
C TYR A 225 -89.90 -17.00 -51.25
N ALA A 226 -90.86 -17.68 -50.59
CA ALA A 226 -90.68 -18.27 -49.26
C ALA A 226 -89.42 -19.16 -49.09
N LYS A 227 -89.10 -19.99 -50.11
CA LYS A 227 -87.91 -20.86 -50.09
C LYS A 227 -86.59 -20.06 -50.10
N SER A 228 -86.51 -19.04 -50.94
CA SER A 228 -85.35 -18.13 -51.01
C SER A 228 -85.14 -17.36 -49.70
N CYS A 229 -86.23 -16.94 -49.05
CA CYS A 229 -86.16 -16.34 -47.71
C CYS A 229 -85.60 -17.32 -46.66
N GLN A 230 -86.00 -18.60 -46.71
CA GLN A 230 -85.50 -19.61 -45.79
C GLN A 230 -84.02 -19.92 -46.02
N ASP A 231 -83.57 -19.98 -47.28
CA ASP A 231 -82.16 -20.16 -47.65
C ASP A 231 -81.30 -18.98 -47.16
N LEU A 232 -81.78 -17.74 -47.34
CA LEU A 232 -81.12 -16.54 -46.80
C LEU A 232 -81.06 -16.54 -45.26
N GLN A 233 -82.13 -16.97 -44.59
CA GLN A 233 -82.17 -17.09 -43.13
C GLN A 233 -81.12 -18.10 -42.62
N MET A 234 -80.93 -19.22 -43.34
CA MET A 234 -79.89 -20.20 -43.04
C MET A 234 -78.49 -19.60 -43.24
N GLU A 235 -78.23 -18.90 -44.35
CA GLU A 235 -76.93 -18.26 -44.60
C GLU A 235 -76.60 -17.18 -43.53
N ILE A 236 -77.59 -16.39 -43.11
CA ILE A 236 -77.44 -15.40 -42.02
C ILE A 236 -77.07 -16.10 -40.70
N SER A 237 -77.70 -17.23 -40.39
CA SER A 237 -77.42 -18.00 -39.17
C SER A 237 -76.01 -18.58 -39.18
N LEU A 238 -75.57 -19.11 -40.32
CA LEU A 238 -74.20 -19.61 -40.52
C LEU A 238 -73.15 -18.51 -40.39
N LEU A 239 -73.39 -17.33 -40.98
CA LEU A 239 -72.52 -16.16 -40.80
C LEU A 239 -72.48 -15.70 -39.34
N GLN A 240 -73.60 -15.71 -38.64
CA GLN A 240 -73.66 -15.36 -37.23
C GLN A 240 -72.80 -16.31 -36.37
N GLU A 241 -72.82 -17.61 -36.66
CA GLU A 241 -71.97 -18.60 -36.00
C GLU A 241 -70.49 -18.36 -36.32
N GLN A 242 -70.14 -18.15 -37.59
CA GLN A 242 -68.76 -17.86 -38.01
C GLN A 242 -68.21 -16.59 -37.33
N ILE A 243 -69.01 -15.53 -37.26
CA ILE A 243 -68.64 -14.29 -36.54
C ILE A 243 -68.43 -14.56 -35.05
N SER A 244 -69.29 -15.38 -34.43
CA SER A 244 -69.20 -15.71 -33.00
C SER A 244 -67.94 -16.52 -32.70
N HIS A 245 -67.62 -17.53 -33.54
CA HIS A 245 -66.40 -18.30 -33.42
C HIS A 245 -65.15 -17.43 -33.63
N LEU A 246 -65.14 -16.60 -34.68
CA LEU A 246 -64.00 -15.72 -34.95
C LEU A 246 -63.78 -14.72 -33.81
N GLN A 247 -64.84 -14.19 -33.21
CA GLN A 247 -64.76 -13.32 -32.03
C GLN A 247 -64.15 -14.03 -30.82
N PHE A 248 -64.47 -15.31 -30.60
CA PHE A 248 -63.86 -16.10 -29.52
C PHE A 248 -62.35 -16.28 -29.75
N VAL A 249 -61.93 -16.63 -30.97
CA VAL A 249 -60.49 -16.78 -31.29
C VAL A 249 -59.76 -15.45 -31.16
N ILE A 250 -60.35 -14.34 -31.61
CA ILE A 250 -59.78 -12.99 -31.45
C ILE A 250 -59.57 -12.68 -29.96
N HIS A 251 -60.55 -13.00 -29.11
CA HIS A 251 -60.42 -12.79 -27.67
C HIS A 251 -59.27 -13.59 -27.07
N ALA A 252 -59.14 -14.87 -27.42
CA ALA A 252 -58.04 -15.72 -26.97
C ALA A 252 -56.67 -15.18 -27.43
N GLN A 253 -56.56 -14.72 -28.69
CA GLN A 253 -55.32 -14.12 -29.20
C GLN A 253 -54.98 -12.80 -28.51
N HIS A 254 -55.97 -11.95 -28.20
CA HIS A 254 -55.75 -10.75 -27.39
C HIS A 254 -55.26 -11.07 -25.98
N GLN A 255 -55.76 -12.13 -25.33
CA GLN A 255 -55.26 -12.55 -24.02
C GLN A 255 -53.81 -13.02 -24.08
N ASN A 256 -53.45 -13.79 -25.12
CA ASN A 256 -52.07 -14.19 -25.36
C ASN A 256 -51.16 -12.97 -25.57
N LEU A 257 -51.56 -12.05 -26.45
CA LEU A 257 -50.82 -10.81 -26.70
C LEU A 257 -50.57 -10.01 -25.40
N ARG A 258 -51.59 -9.88 -24.54
CA ARG A 258 -51.43 -9.24 -23.22
C ARG A 258 -50.40 -9.94 -22.33
N SER A 259 -50.39 -11.27 -22.32
CA SER A 259 -49.40 -12.05 -21.56
C SER A 259 -47.98 -11.79 -22.06
N VAL A 260 -47.75 -11.83 -23.37
CA VAL A 260 -46.42 -11.57 -23.96
C VAL A 260 -45.96 -10.13 -23.72
N ILE A 261 -46.87 -9.14 -23.80
CA ILE A 261 -46.59 -7.74 -23.45
C ILE A 261 -46.17 -7.63 -21.98
N GLN A 262 -46.86 -8.32 -21.07
CA GLN A 262 -46.52 -8.31 -19.65
C GLN A 262 -45.13 -8.93 -19.38
N GLU A 263 -44.79 -10.02 -20.05
CA GLU A 263 -43.44 -10.61 -19.98
C GLU A 263 -42.37 -9.64 -20.49
N MET A 264 -42.60 -8.99 -21.64
CA MET A 264 -41.70 -7.98 -22.20
C MET A 264 -41.51 -6.79 -21.25
N GLU A 265 -42.58 -6.31 -20.62
CA GLU A 265 -42.51 -5.22 -19.64
C GLU A 265 -41.73 -5.63 -18.38
N GLY A 266 -41.86 -6.88 -17.95
CA GLY A 266 -41.03 -7.45 -16.89
C GLY A 266 -39.54 -7.44 -17.22
N LEU A 267 -39.17 -7.89 -18.43
CA LEU A 267 -37.78 -7.87 -18.91
C LEU A 267 -37.24 -6.42 -19.01
N LYS A 268 -38.06 -5.49 -19.51
CA LYS A 268 -37.71 -4.07 -19.58
C LYS A 268 -37.44 -3.46 -18.21
N ASN A 269 -38.24 -3.81 -17.20
CA ASN A 269 -38.02 -3.34 -15.83
C ASN A 269 -36.75 -3.94 -15.22
N ASN A 270 -36.45 -5.21 -15.50
CA ASN A 270 -35.17 -5.80 -15.08
C ASN A 270 -33.97 -5.10 -15.72
N LEU A 271 -34.06 -4.76 -17.01
CA LEU A 271 -33.01 -4.01 -17.70
C LEU A 271 -32.78 -2.63 -17.05
N LYS A 272 -33.86 -1.89 -16.77
CA LYS A 272 -33.76 -0.61 -16.03
C LYS A 272 -33.10 -0.75 -14.67
N GLU A 273 -33.42 -1.81 -13.92
CA GLU A 273 -32.77 -2.08 -12.63
C GLU A 273 -31.27 -2.34 -12.79
N GLN A 274 -30.85 -3.05 -13.85
CA GLN A 274 -29.43 -3.22 -14.15
C GLN A 274 -28.77 -1.88 -14.53
N ASP A 275 -29.44 -1.03 -15.32
CA ASP A 275 -28.93 0.30 -15.66
C ASP A 275 -28.71 1.17 -14.41
N GLU A 276 -29.65 1.16 -13.46
CA GLU A 276 -29.50 1.86 -12.18
C GLU A 276 -28.30 1.34 -11.37
N ARG A 277 -28.10 0.02 -11.34
CA ARG A 277 -26.91 -0.59 -10.69
C ARG A 277 -25.62 -0.19 -11.39
N ILE A 278 -25.62 -0.14 -12.73
CA ILE A 278 -24.46 0.31 -13.51
C ILE A 278 -24.13 1.77 -13.16
N GLU A 279 -25.12 2.65 -13.09
CA GLU A 279 -24.90 4.06 -12.70
C GLU A 279 -24.34 4.19 -11.28
N ASN A 280 -24.86 3.45 -10.30
CA ASN A 280 -24.31 3.43 -8.94
C ASN A 280 -22.84 2.95 -8.91
N LEU A 281 -22.53 1.89 -9.66
CA LEU A 281 -21.17 1.39 -9.76
C LEU A 281 -20.23 2.39 -10.45
N LYS A 282 -20.69 3.09 -11.49
CA LYS A 282 -19.93 4.17 -12.14
C LYS A 282 -19.62 5.29 -11.16
N GLU A 283 -20.58 5.73 -10.35
CA GLU A 283 -20.34 6.74 -9.32
C GLU A 283 -19.28 6.28 -8.31
N LYS A 284 -19.37 5.04 -7.84
CA LYS A 284 -18.37 4.46 -6.94
C LYS A 284 -16.97 4.39 -7.56
N VAL A 285 -16.87 4.02 -8.84
CA VAL A 285 -15.61 4.04 -9.59
C VAL A 285 -15.05 5.45 -9.67
N ASN A 286 -15.86 6.45 -10.01
CA ASN A 286 -15.42 7.84 -10.07
C ASN A 286 -14.87 8.35 -8.72
N ILE A 287 -15.54 8.02 -7.61
CA ILE A 287 -15.07 8.36 -6.26
C ILE A 287 -13.71 7.70 -5.97
N LEU A 288 -13.58 6.40 -6.25
CA LEU A 288 -12.35 5.65 -6.03
C LEU A 288 -11.21 6.14 -6.93
N GLU A 289 -11.49 6.49 -8.18
CA GLU A 289 -10.51 7.08 -9.10
C GLU A 289 -10.01 8.43 -8.60
N ALA A 290 -10.89 9.29 -8.09
CA ALA A 290 -10.52 10.56 -7.48
C ALA A 290 -9.62 10.36 -6.25
N GLN A 291 -9.99 9.43 -5.36
CA GLN A 291 -9.17 9.08 -4.19
C GLN A 291 -7.81 8.51 -4.60
N ASN A 292 -7.76 7.64 -5.61
CA ASN A 292 -6.52 7.06 -6.12
C ASN A 292 -5.61 8.15 -6.72
N LYS A 293 -6.18 9.09 -7.48
CA LYS A 293 -5.46 10.24 -8.00
C LYS A 293 -4.87 11.11 -6.88
N GLU A 294 -5.62 11.36 -5.81
CA GLU A 294 -5.14 12.09 -4.62
C GLU A 294 -4.02 11.33 -3.88
N LEU A 295 -4.15 10.01 -3.71
CA LEU A 295 -3.09 9.21 -3.12
C LEU A 295 -1.83 9.22 -3.98
N LYS A 296 -1.98 9.14 -5.31
CA LYS A 296 -0.87 9.20 -6.25
C LYS A 296 -0.14 10.54 -6.21
N THR A 297 -0.87 11.66 -6.10
CA THR A 297 -0.23 12.98 -5.93
C THR A 297 0.46 13.12 -4.58
N LYS A 298 -0.13 12.59 -3.50
CA LYS A 298 0.52 12.53 -2.18
C LYS A 298 1.82 11.74 -2.26
N VAL A 299 1.80 10.52 -2.79
CA VAL A 299 3.00 9.68 -2.95
C VAL A 299 4.08 10.38 -3.77
N ALA A 300 3.69 11.04 -4.88
CA ALA A 300 4.62 11.83 -5.68
C ALA A 300 5.27 12.95 -4.85
N LEU A 301 4.48 13.70 -4.06
CA LEU A 301 4.99 14.75 -3.16
C LEU A 301 6.00 14.19 -2.13
N TRP A 302 5.68 13.07 -1.47
CA TRP A 302 6.59 12.41 -0.52
C TRP A 302 7.87 11.89 -1.18
N SER A 303 7.80 11.50 -2.46
CA SER A 303 8.95 11.04 -3.23
C SER A 303 9.82 12.19 -3.78
N GLU A 304 9.21 13.34 -4.07
CA GLU A 304 9.91 14.54 -4.54
C GLU A 304 10.54 15.36 -3.41
N THR A 305 10.07 15.23 -2.17
CA THR A 305 10.72 15.89 -1.04
C THR A 305 12.08 15.22 -0.80
N PRO A 306 13.21 15.88 -1.10
CA PRO A 306 14.50 15.30 -0.79
C PRO A 306 14.57 15.21 0.74
N ARG A 307 14.88 14.03 1.28
CA ARG A 307 15.30 13.89 2.68
C ARG A 307 16.44 14.87 2.87
N THR A 308 16.16 16.01 3.51
CA THR A 308 17.13 17.06 3.78
C THR A 308 18.27 16.39 4.54
N THR A 309 19.36 16.15 3.83
CA THR A 309 20.57 15.54 4.39
C THR A 309 21.06 16.48 5.47
N VAL A 310 20.85 16.10 6.72
CA VAL A 310 21.47 16.75 7.86
C VAL A 310 22.97 16.57 7.70
N SER A 311 23.65 17.69 7.49
CA SER A 311 25.07 17.97 7.73
C SER A 311 26.10 17.05 7.06
N LYS A 312 26.57 17.49 5.88
CA LYS A 312 27.90 17.13 5.37
C LYS A 312 28.96 17.80 6.26
N ALA A 313 29.74 16.99 6.98
CA ALA A 313 30.81 17.46 7.85
C ALA A 313 31.84 18.32 7.09
N VAL A 314 32.26 19.41 7.73
CA VAL A 314 33.36 20.28 7.31
C VAL A 314 34.66 19.51 7.50
N SER A 315 35.25 19.03 6.41
CA SER A 315 36.64 18.55 6.41
C SER A 315 37.57 19.75 6.31
N THR A 316 38.19 20.13 7.42
CA THR A 316 39.40 20.96 7.40
C THR A 316 40.61 20.07 7.13
N SER A 317 41.25 20.23 5.98
CA SER A 317 42.66 19.89 5.83
C SER A 317 43.33 20.91 4.91
N LEU A 318 44.30 21.61 5.50
CA LEU A 318 45.17 22.59 4.85
C LEU A 318 46.00 21.96 3.73
N ALA A 319 46.10 22.73 2.63
CA ALA A 319 47.22 22.94 1.70
C ALA A 319 48.21 21.81 1.39
N THR A 320 48.39 21.54 0.09
CA THR A 320 49.62 21.90 -0.67
C THR A 320 49.44 21.69 -2.18
N SER A 321 49.66 22.77 -2.94
CA SER A 321 50.32 22.86 -4.27
C SER A 321 50.14 21.73 -5.31
N ASN A 322 49.56 22.05 -6.47
CA ASN A 322 50.34 22.39 -7.67
C ASN A 322 49.45 22.66 -8.90
N GLU A 323 49.89 23.64 -9.69
CA GLU A 323 49.41 23.97 -11.02
C GLU A 323 49.50 22.77 -11.97
N GLU A 324 48.49 22.61 -12.83
CA GLU A 324 48.73 22.51 -14.27
C GLU A 324 47.42 22.75 -15.05
N LYS A 325 47.36 23.91 -15.71
CA LYS A 325 46.43 24.19 -16.80
C LYS A 325 46.94 23.48 -18.05
N LYS A 326 46.10 22.66 -18.70
CA LYS A 326 46.13 22.53 -20.16
C LYS A 326 44.73 22.53 -20.77
N LEU A 327 44.58 23.48 -21.69
CA LEU A 327 43.50 23.71 -22.63
C LEU A 327 43.19 22.47 -23.48
N SER A 328 41.91 22.25 -23.83
CA SER A 328 41.39 22.70 -25.14
C SER A 328 39.88 22.54 -25.30
N PRO A 329 39.24 23.28 -26.23
CA PRO A 329 37.81 23.57 -26.26
C PRO A 329 37.07 22.89 -27.43
N ARG A 330 35.75 23.12 -27.49
CA ARG A 330 35.02 23.77 -28.61
C ARG A 330 33.75 23.02 -29.03
N SER A 331 32.62 23.64 -28.71
CA SER A 331 31.37 23.52 -29.46
C SER A 331 31.52 24.17 -30.84
N ILE A 332 31.03 23.51 -31.89
CA ILE A 332 30.65 24.16 -33.15
C ILE A 332 29.26 23.65 -33.54
N LYS A 333 28.33 24.61 -33.61
CA LYS A 333 27.05 24.59 -34.34
C LYS A 333 27.35 24.63 -35.83
N GLU A 334 26.63 23.86 -36.65
CA GLU A 334 25.87 24.31 -37.85
C GLU A 334 25.43 23.13 -38.74
N GLY A 335 24.28 23.30 -39.41
CA GLY A 335 23.66 22.35 -40.35
C GLY A 335 22.15 22.26 -40.10
N SER A 336 21.35 23.26 -40.47
CA SER A 336 20.76 23.43 -41.81
C SER A 336 20.10 22.16 -42.35
N GLY A 337 18.76 22.14 -42.34
CA GLY A 337 17.98 21.05 -42.92
C GLY A 337 16.49 21.07 -42.56
N MET A 338 15.75 22.06 -43.06
CA MET A 338 14.34 21.84 -43.45
C MET A 338 14.37 21.03 -44.77
N PRO A 339 13.43 20.11 -45.04
CA PRO A 339 12.08 20.56 -45.40
C PRO A 339 10.90 19.60 -45.06
N THR A 340 9.73 20.22 -44.88
CA THR A 340 8.37 19.85 -45.34
C THR A 340 7.97 18.38 -45.54
N PHE A 341 6.78 17.99 -45.05
CA PHE A 341 5.60 17.49 -45.82
C PHE A 341 4.58 16.90 -44.80
N LYS A 342 3.43 17.54 -44.54
CA LYS A 342 2.12 17.39 -45.22
C LYS A 342 1.34 16.10 -44.84
N LYS A 343 0.25 16.32 -44.06
CA LYS A 343 -1.07 15.64 -44.10
C LYS A 343 -1.18 14.19 -43.59
N PRO A 344 -2.39 13.66 -43.32
CA PRO A 344 -3.75 14.22 -43.49
C PRO A 344 -4.29 15.01 -42.30
#